data_AF-A0A1G8ZFL9-F1
#
_entry.id   AF-A0A1G8ZFL9-F1
#
_cell.length_a   1.000
_cell.length_b   1.000
_cell.length_c   1.000
_cell.angle_alpha   90.00
_cell.angle_beta   90.00
_cell.angle_gamma   90.00
#
_symmetry.space_group_name_H-M   'P 1'
#
loop_
_entity.id
_entity.type
_entity.pdbx_description
1 polymer ?
#
loop_
_entity_poly.entity_id
_entity_poly.type
_entity_poly.pdbx_seq_one_letter_code
_entity_poly.pdbx_strand_id
1 'polypeptide(L)'
;MKVRVKAFARFREILGSDLLVDLPDGATMAAVLAALRDRAGDNGDAIFDETGALRAHVILMRNGRRVKRDDPDPLADGDEIAIFPPVAGG
;
A
#
# COMPACT_ATOMS: atom_id res chain seq x y z
N MET A 1 0.39 12.29 11.10
CA MET A 1 -0.46 11.12 11.38
C MET A 1 0.27 9.82 11.05
N LYS A 2 0.00 8.74 11.79
CA LYS A 2 0.63 7.43 11.63
C LYS A 2 -0.35 6.44 11.03
N VAL A 3 0.04 5.85 9.91
CA VAL A 3 -0.73 4.82 9.21
C VAL A 3 0.02 3.51 9.29
N ARG A 4 -0.71 2.42 9.57
CA ARG A 4 -0.12 1.09 9.65
C ARG A 4 -0.32 0.37 8.33
N VAL A 5 0.77 0.02 7.66
CA VAL A 5 0.74 -0.75 6.42
C VAL A 5 1.11 -2.20 6.69
N LYS A 6 0.27 -3.14 6.25
CA LYS A 6 0.51 -4.58 6.33
C LYS A 6 0.63 -5.16 4.93
N ALA A 7 1.77 -5.77 4.64
CA ALA A 7 1.98 -6.48 3.38
C ALA A 7 1.86 -7.99 3.58
N PHE A 8 1.23 -8.67 2.63
CA PHE A 8 0.93 -10.09 2.71
C PHE A 8 1.63 -10.92 1.62
N ALA A 9 1.76 -12.22 1.90
CA ALA A 9 2.40 -13.19 1.00
C ALA A 9 3.77 -12.67 0.50
N ARG A 10 4.04 -12.71 -0.80
CA ARG A 10 5.33 -12.28 -1.37
C ARG A 10 5.64 -10.79 -1.15
N PHE A 11 4.64 -9.95 -0.89
CA PHE A 11 4.86 -8.52 -0.68
C PHE A 11 5.50 -8.20 0.67
N ARG A 12 5.36 -9.07 1.67
CA ARG A 12 6.02 -8.90 2.97
C ARG A 12 7.55 -9.02 2.87
N GLU A 13 8.05 -9.74 1.86
CA GLU A 13 9.48 -9.90 1.60
C GLU A 13 10.08 -8.64 0.97
N ILE A 14 9.25 -7.84 0.29
CA ILE A 14 9.64 -6.61 -0.38
C ILE A 14 9.48 -5.40 0.56
N LEU A 15 8.30 -5.27 1.19
CA LEU A 15 7.93 -4.09 1.98
C LEU A 15 8.18 -4.25 3.49
N GLY A 16 8.30 -5.49 3.96
CA GLY A 16 8.17 -5.85 5.37
C GLY A 16 6.73 -6.22 5.74
N SER A 17 6.57 -6.96 6.84
CA SER A 17 5.27 -7.51 7.26
C SER A 17 4.33 -6.46 7.83
N ASP A 18 4.89 -5.51 8.57
CA ASP A 18 4.18 -4.46 9.30
C ASP A 18 5.04 -3.20 9.30
N LEU A 19 4.52 -2.12 8.73
CA LEU A 19 5.22 -0.86 8.55
C LEU A 19 4.38 0.27 9.17
N LEU A 20 5.04 1.15 9.90
CA LEU A 20 4.43 2.41 10.34
C LEU A 20 4.94 3.51 9.42
N VAL A 21 4.02 4.18 8.73
CA VAL A 21 4.31 5.31 7.83
C VAL A 21 3.81 6.57 8.49
N ASP A 22 4.70 7.54 8.67
CA ASP A 22 4.34 8.88 9.14
C ASP A 22 4.02 9.76 7.93
N LEU A 23 2.81 10.31 7.91
CA LEU A 23 2.28 11.11 6.82
C LEU A 23 1.73 12.44 7.35
N PRO A 24 1.73 13.51 6.55
CA PRO A 24 1.06 14.75 6.93
C PRO A 24 -0.46 14.55 7.05
N ASP A 25 -1.11 15.39 7.86
CA ASP A 25 -2.56 15.40 7.97
C ASP A 25 -3.23 15.70 6.63
N GLY A 26 -4.30 14.97 6.32
CA GLY A 26 -4.99 15.04 5.03
C GLY A 26 -4.30 14.26 3.90
N ALA A 27 -3.26 13.48 4.19
CA ALA A 27 -2.66 12.57 3.23
C ALA A 27 -3.67 11.54 2.73
N THR A 28 -3.56 11.15 1.46
CA THR A 28 -4.41 10.14 0.81
C THR A 28 -3.66 8.85 0.57
N MET A 29 -4.34 7.86 -0.01
CA MET A 29 -3.73 6.59 -0.42
C MET A 29 -2.48 6.79 -1.30
N ALA A 30 -2.47 7.83 -2.15
CA ALA A 30 -1.32 8.14 -3.01
C ALA A 30 -0.04 8.40 -2.22
N ALA A 31 -0.13 9.05 -1.05
CA ALA A 31 1.02 9.33 -0.19
C ALA A 31 1.58 8.05 0.44
N VAL A 32 0.71 7.14 0.87
CA VAL A 32 1.12 5.80 1.36
C VAL A 32 1.84 5.04 0.25
N LEU A 33 1.26 5.01 -0.95
CA LEU A 33 1.84 4.30 -2.09
C LEU A 33 3.22 4.86 -2.48
N ALA A 34 3.40 6.18 -2.44
CA ALA A 34 4.69 6.81 -2.66
C ALA A 34 5.74 6.36 -1.62
N ALA A 35 5.39 6.33 -0.34
CA ALA A 35 6.27 5.86 0.72
C ALA A 35 6.63 4.37 0.57
N LEU A 36 5.67 3.54 0.16
CA LEU A 36 5.90 2.12 -0.10
C LEU A 36 6.77 1.87 -1.33
N ARG A 37 6.65 2.71 -2.36
CA ARG A 37 7.50 2.65 -3.55
C ARG A 37 8.95 2.92 -3.19
N ASP A 38 9.19 3.99 -2.44
CA ASP A 38 10.54 4.35 -1.96
C ASP A 38 11.14 3.20 -1.13
N ARG A 39 10.34 2.61 -0.26
CA ARG A 39 10.72 1.45 0.56
C ARG A 39 11.07 0.20 -0.27
N ALA A 40 10.29 -0.08 -1.31
CA ALA A 40 10.44 -1.29 -2.12
C ALA A 40 11.71 -1.25 -3.00
N GLY A 41 12.15 -0.05 -3.40
CA GLY A 41 13.29 0.15 -4.28
C GLY A 41 13.17 -0.69 -5.57
N ASP A 42 14.27 -1.29 -5.99
CA ASP A 42 14.34 -2.14 -7.20
C ASP A 42 13.46 -3.41 -7.13
N ASN A 43 13.09 -3.86 -5.93
CA ASN A 43 12.22 -5.03 -5.74
C ASN A 43 10.72 -4.67 -5.85
N GLY A 44 10.40 -3.39 -6.05
CA GLY A 44 9.04 -2.87 -6.14
C GLY A 44 8.29 -3.27 -7.41
N ASP A 45 8.96 -3.85 -8.40
CA ASP A 45 8.38 -4.21 -9.70
C ASP A 45 7.19 -5.18 -9.60
N ALA A 46 7.12 -5.95 -8.51
CA ALA A 46 6.01 -6.85 -8.21
C ALA A 46 4.72 -6.14 -7.77
N ILE A 47 4.83 -4.88 -7.33
CA ILE A 47 3.78 -4.08 -6.66
C ILE A 47 3.46 -2.84 -7.50
N PHE A 48 4.48 -2.17 -8.00
CA PHE A 48 4.40 -0.94 -8.79
C PHE A 48 4.75 -1.22 -10.26
N ASP A 49 4.19 -0.44 -11.17
CA ASP A 49 4.55 -0.45 -12.58
C ASP A 49 5.72 0.50 -12.89
N GLU A 50 6.12 0.56 -14.15
CA GLU A 50 7.19 1.42 -14.66
C GLU A 50 6.94 2.92 -14.42
N THR A 51 5.67 3.33 -14.27
CA THR A 51 5.30 4.71 -13.95
C THR A 51 5.37 5.01 -12.45
N GLY A 52 5.59 3.98 -11.63
CA GLY A 52 5.54 4.06 -10.17
C GLY A 52 4.12 3.96 -9.59
N ALA A 53 3.12 3.68 -10.43
CA ALA A 53 1.76 3.48 -9.98
C ALA A 53 1.54 2.05 -9.48
N LEU A 54 0.65 1.88 -8.51
CA LEU A 54 0.29 0.54 -8.04
C LEU A 54 -0.33 -0.30 -9.17
N ARG A 55 0.18 -1.51 -9.40
CA ARG A 55 -0.34 -2.41 -10.44
C ARG A 55 -1.81 -2.75 -10.20
N ALA A 56 -2.59 -2.81 -11.29
CA ALA A 56 -4.06 -2.99 -11.23
C ALA A 56 -4.52 -4.30 -10.57
N HIS A 57 -3.66 -5.33 -10.56
CA HIS A 57 -3.95 -6.62 -9.95
C HIS A 57 -3.61 -6.67 -8.44
N VAL A 58 -3.00 -5.62 -7.88
CA VAL A 58 -2.73 -5.53 -6.45
C VAL A 58 -4.01 -5.13 -5.72
N ILE A 59 -4.31 -5.82 -4.62
CA ILE A 59 -5.49 -5.54 -3.82
C ILE A 59 -5.08 -4.65 -2.66
N LEU A 60 -5.73 -3.49 -2.56
CA LEU A 60 -5.64 -2.56 -1.45
C LEU A 60 -6.87 -2.68 -0.55
N MET A 61 -6.64 -2.70 0.75
CA MET A 61 -7.69 -2.55 1.75
C MET A 61 -7.33 -1.44 2.73
N ARG A 62 -8.32 -0.65 3.15
CA ARG A 62 -8.27 0.34 4.22
C ARG A 62 -9.25 -0.08 5.30
N ASN A 63 -8.78 -0.36 6.51
CA ASN A 63 -9.57 -0.86 7.63
C ASN A 63 -10.51 -2.02 7.26
N GLY A 64 -10.00 -2.99 6.51
CA GLY A 64 -10.75 -4.15 6.04
C GLY A 64 -11.74 -3.90 4.89
N ARG A 65 -11.81 -2.66 4.36
CA ARG A 65 -12.60 -2.33 3.17
C ARG A 65 -11.72 -2.20 1.94
N ARG A 66 -12.13 -2.81 0.83
CA ARG A 66 -11.39 -2.69 -0.43
C ARG A 66 -11.49 -1.26 -0.96
N VAL A 67 -10.35 -0.66 -1.27
CA VAL A 67 -10.23 0.70 -1.80
C VAL A 67 -9.44 0.71 -3.10
N LYS A 68 -9.58 1.77 -3.88
CA LYS A 68 -8.79 1.97 -5.10
C LYS A 68 -7.48 2.67 -4.76
N ARG A 69 -6.49 2.58 -5.65
CA ARG A 69 -5.24 3.34 -5.51
C ARG A 69 -5.44 4.86 -5.57
N ASP A 70 -6.49 5.29 -6.27
CA ASP A 70 -6.87 6.67 -6.51
C ASP A 70 -8.01 7.11 -5.57
N ASP A 71 -8.11 6.48 -4.40
CA ASP A 71 -9.11 6.82 -3.39
C ASP A 71 -8.88 8.26 -2.92
N PRO A 72 -9.81 9.20 -3.18
CA PRO A 72 -9.63 10.61 -2.83
C PRO A 72 -9.90 10.86 -1.34
N ASP A 73 -10.48 9.89 -0.63
CA ASP A 73 -10.77 10.00 0.79
C ASP A 73 -9.46 10.14 1.59
N PRO A 74 -9.35 11.18 2.43
CA PRO A 74 -8.17 11.38 3.26
C PRO A 74 -8.05 10.24 4.28
N LEU A 75 -6.82 9.86 4.56
CA LEU A 75 -6.48 8.91 5.62
C LEU A 75 -6.63 9.59 6.99
N ALA A 76 -6.94 8.79 7.99
CA ALA A 76 -6.98 9.20 9.39
C ALA A 76 -5.82 8.57 10.17
N ASP A 77 -5.43 9.22 11.27
CA ASP A 77 -4.44 8.66 12.19
C ASP A 77 -4.90 7.29 12.72
N GLY A 78 -4.01 6.31 12.68
CA GLY A 78 -4.29 4.93 13.07
C GLY A 78 -4.92 4.07 11.97
N ASP A 79 -5.16 4.60 10.76
CA ASP A 79 -5.67 3.80 9.64
C ASP A 79 -4.76 2.60 9.36
N GLU A 80 -5.40 1.46 9.08
CA GLU A 80 -4.71 0.25 8.64
C GLU A 80 -4.87 0.06 7.13
N ILE A 81 -3.76 0.05 6.42
CA ILE A 81 -3.70 -0.26 4.99
C ILE A 81 -3.12 -1.66 4.80
N ALA A 82 -3.82 -2.52 4.08
CA ALA A 82 -3.36 -3.86 3.78
C ALA A 82 -3.17 -4.04 2.27
N ILE A 83 -2.03 -4.61 1.89
CA ILE A 83 -1.62 -4.84 0.50
C ILE A 83 -1.45 -6.34 0.26
N PHE A 84 -2.19 -6.86 -0.73
CA PHE A 84 -2.16 -8.26 -1.10
C PHE A 84 -1.79 -8.43 -2.57
N PRO A 85 -0.96 -9.44 -2.89
CA PRO A 85 -0.81 -9.85 -4.28
C PRO A 85 -2.16 -10.33 -4.84
N PRO A 86 -2.30 -10.38 -6.17
CA PRO A 86 -3.49 -10.94 -6.78
C PRO A 86 -3.70 -12.35 -6.24
N VAL A 87 -4.92 -12.61 -5.74
CA VAL A 87 -5.33 -13.97 -5.40
C VAL A 87 -5.39 -14.77 -6.70
N ALA A 88 -4.48 -15.73 -6.85
CA ALA A 88 -4.66 -16.80 -7.81
C ALA A 88 -5.85 -17.63 -7.31
N GLY A 89 -7.03 -17.44 -7.92
CA GLY A 89 -8.15 -18.34 -7.69
C GLY A 89 -7.73 -19.73 -8.15
N GLY A 90 -7.79 -20.69 -7.21
CA GLY A 90 -7.71 -22.12 -7.52
C GLY A 90 -9.02 -22.62 -8.10
#